data_AF-A0A1C0YV93-F1
#
_entry.id   AF-A0A1C0YV93-F1
#
_cell.length_a   1.000
_cell.length_b   1.000
_cell.length_c   1.000
_cell.angle_alpha   90.00
_cell.angle_beta   90.00
_cell.angle_gamma   90.00
#
_symmetry.space_group_name_H-M   'P 1'
#
loop_
_entity.id
_entity.type
_entity.pdbx_description
1 polymer ?
#
loop_
_entity_poly.entity_id
_entity_poly.type
_entity_poly.pdbx_seq_one_letter_code
_entity_poly.pdbx_strand_id
1 'polypeptide(L)'
;MRKGEYTNFLKDAEQCLKTHYNLFYTIIPKVLDEWDRIKTGFGTRQYPHCHKIEGKQRELVLEVYKELYNYELGEEVSLYQLSFTGANRLIVIYGAAKETIKPIFIDHHHQIYPSIKHNQKDLSSYNYCIVCSHK
;
A
#
# COMPACT_ATOMS: atom_id res chain seq x y z
N MET A 1 -1.14 -14.23 0.44
CA MET A 1 -1.23 -14.41 1.90
C MET A 1 -2.49 -13.79 2.44
N ARG A 2 -3.01 -14.37 3.52
CA ARG A 2 -4.15 -13.86 4.30
C ARG A 2 -3.70 -13.72 5.75
N LYS A 3 -4.07 -12.62 6.38
CA LYS A 3 -3.76 -12.34 7.80
C LYS A 3 -4.94 -11.61 8.42
N GLY A 4 -5.70 -12.29 9.27
CA GLY A 4 -7.00 -11.78 9.72
C GLY A 4 -7.88 -11.47 8.51
N GLU A 5 -8.41 -10.26 8.46
CA GLU A 5 -9.21 -9.78 7.33
C GLU A 5 -8.37 -9.33 6.12
N TYR A 6 -7.08 -9.04 6.32
CA TYR A 6 -6.20 -8.58 5.25
C TYR A 6 -5.85 -9.70 4.26
N THR A 7 -5.85 -9.38 2.97
CA THR A 7 -5.37 -10.26 1.92
C THR A 7 -4.62 -9.48 0.83
N ASN A 8 -3.50 -10.04 0.37
CA ASN A 8 -2.85 -9.56 -0.86
C ASN A 8 -3.27 -10.38 -2.10
N PHE A 9 -4.17 -11.35 -1.94
CA PHE A 9 -4.71 -12.08 -3.07
C PHE A 9 -5.64 -11.19 -3.89
N LEU A 10 -5.53 -11.29 -5.20
CA LEU A 10 -6.41 -10.72 -6.19
C LEU A 10 -7.40 -11.79 -6.67
N LYS A 11 -8.43 -11.36 -7.38
CA LYS A 11 -9.46 -12.22 -7.96
C LYS A 11 -8.87 -13.13 -9.04
N ASP A 12 -8.10 -12.53 -9.95
CA ASP A 12 -7.61 -13.14 -11.17
C ASP A 12 -6.45 -12.29 -11.76
N ALA A 13 -5.85 -12.80 -12.85
CA ALA A 13 -4.77 -12.12 -13.56
C ALA A 13 -5.20 -10.77 -14.15
N GLU A 14 -6.47 -10.61 -14.51
CA GLU A 14 -7.01 -9.36 -15.04
C GLU A 14 -7.04 -8.28 -13.96
N GLN A 15 -7.51 -8.58 -12.75
CA GLN A 15 -7.46 -7.64 -11.63
C GLN A 15 -6.02 -7.29 -11.27
N CYS A 16 -5.10 -8.26 -11.37
CA CYS A 16 -3.68 -8.01 -11.19
C CYS A 16 -3.15 -6.98 -12.19
N LEU A 17 -3.41 -7.18 -13.47
CA LEU A 17 -2.97 -6.28 -14.52
C LEU A 17 -3.56 -4.88 -14.34
N LYS A 18 -4.86 -4.76 -14.02
CA LYS A 18 -5.51 -3.46 -13.75
C LYS A 18 -4.85 -2.72 -12.58
N THR A 19 -4.54 -3.44 -11.51
CA THR A 19 -3.91 -2.86 -10.33
C THR A 19 -2.50 -2.36 -10.63
N HIS A 20 -1.71 -3.15 -11.36
CA HIS A 20 -0.34 -2.77 -11.73
C HIS A 20 -0.32 -1.68 -12.79
N TYR A 21 -1.28 -1.67 -13.71
CA TYR A 21 -1.46 -0.57 -14.65
C TYR A 21 -1.70 0.75 -13.91
N ASN A 22 -2.62 0.77 -12.94
CA ASN A 22 -2.85 1.96 -12.10
C ASN A 22 -1.59 2.37 -11.32
N LEU A 23 -0.81 1.40 -10.83
CA LEU A 23 0.45 1.70 -10.15
C LEU A 23 1.46 2.38 -11.09
N PHE A 24 1.74 1.79 -12.25
CA PHE A 24 2.79 2.24 -13.17
C PHE A 24 2.39 3.47 -14.00
N TYR A 25 1.11 3.64 -14.33
CA TYR A 25 0.64 4.74 -15.18
C TYR A 25 -0.06 5.86 -14.43
N THR A 26 -0.31 5.70 -13.12
CA THR A 26 -0.99 6.75 -12.34
C THR A 26 -0.28 7.05 -11.04
N ILE A 27 -0.09 6.07 -10.15
CA ILE A 27 0.44 6.34 -8.81
C ILE A 27 1.92 6.73 -8.88
N ILE A 28 2.77 5.90 -9.48
CA ILE A 28 4.22 6.18 -9.54
C ILE A 28 4.52 7.49 -10.28
N PRO A 29 3.99 7.74 -11.49
CA PRO A 29 4.25 9.00 -12.19
C PRO A 29 3.84 10.22 -11.36
N LYS A 30 2.65 10.21 -10.76
CA LYS A 30 2.21 11.32 -9.90
C LYS A 30 3.06 11.50 -8.65
N VAL A 31 3.51 10.42 -8.02
CA VAL A 31 4.45 10.51 -6.89
C VAL A 31 5.73 11.20 -7.33
N LEU A 32 6.28 10.82 -8.49
CA LEU A 32 7.51 11.43 -9.02
C LEU A 32 7.32 12.90 -9.40
N ASP A 33 6.21 13.23 -10.06
CA ASP A 33 5.94 14.58 -10.55
C ASP A 33 5.58 15.57 -9.42
N GLU A 34 4.91 15.10 -8.37
CA GLU A 34 4.37 15.96 -7.31
C GLU A 34 5.07 15.78 -5.95
N TRP A 35 6.20 15.07 -5.89
CA TRP A 35 6.81 14.64 -4.63
C TRP A 35 7.03 15.77 -3.62
N ASP A 36 7.56 16.91 -4.05
CA ASP A 36 7.84 18.04 -3.17
C ASP A 36 6.57 18.62 -2.53
N ARG A 37 5.44 18.54 -3.23
CA ARG A 37 4.13 18.97 -2.72
C ARG A 37 3.53 17.92 -1.81
N ILE A 38 3.70 16.64 -2.15
CA ILE A 38 3.24 15.52 -1.33
C ILE A 38 3.96 15.50 0.01
N LYS A 39 5.29 15.63 0.02
CA LYS A 39 6.11 15.50 1.24
C LYS A 39 5.83 16.60 2.26
N THR A 40 5.39 17.78 1.78
CA THR A 40 4.97 18.91 2.62
C THR A 40 3.47 18.91 2.92
N GLY A 41 2.68 18.15 2.17
CA GLY A 41 1.22 18.13 2.21
C GLY A 41 0.60 16.80 2.63
N PHE A 42 1.33 15.90 3.28
CA PHE A 42 0.82 14.60 3.70
C PHE A 42 -0.46 14.71 4.54
N GLY A 43 -1.50 13.95 4.18
CA GLY A 43 -2.77 13.88 4.89
C GLY A 43 -3.66 15.13 4.77
N THR A 44 -3.23 16.14 4.02
CA THR A 44 -4.03 17.36 3.79
C THR A 44 -5.19 17.09 2.83
N ARG A 45 -6.09 18.06 2.67
CA ARG A 45 -7.20 17.99 1.69
C ARG A 45 -6.70 17.77 0.25
N GLN A 46 -5.50 18.24 -0.08
CA GLN A 46 -4.89 18.04 -1.40
C GLN A 46 -4.39 16.60 -1.58
N TYR A 47 -3.84 15.98 -0.53
CA TYR A 47 -3.29 14.64 -0.55
C TYR A 47 -3.82 13.75 0.58
N PRO A 48 -5.14 13.51 0.65
CA PRO A 48 -5.76 12.81 1.78
C PRO A 48 -5.40 11.33 1.85
N HIS A 49 -4.90 10.77 0.74
CA HIS A 49 -4.50 9.37 0.61
C HIS A 49 -2.98 9.17 0.58
N CYS A 50 -2.22 10.27 0.67
CA CYS A 50 -0.79 10.22 0.92
C CYS A 50 -0.54 10.63 2.36
N HIS A 51 -0.31 9.68 3.26
CA HIS A 51 -0.13 9.98 4.67
C HIS A 51 0.71 8.93 5.38
N LYS A 52 1.21 9.32 6.55
CA LYS A 52 1.95 8.42 7.44
C LYS A 52 1.01 7.31 7.96
N ILE A 53 1.57 6.12 8.14
CA ILE A 53 0.88 4.95 8.70
C ILE A 53 1.29 4.81 10.17
N GLU A 54 0.30 4.84 11.05
CA GLU A 54 0.48 4.85 12.52
C GLU A 54 -0.53 3.92 13.22
N GLY A 55 -0.31 3.66 14.51
CA GLY A 55 -1.19 2.83 15.34
C GLY A 55 -1.34 1.39 14.82
N LYS A 56 -2.55 0.82 14.97
CA LYS A 56 -2.86 -0.56 14.53
C LYS A 56 -2.59 -0.82 13.05
N GLN A 57 -2.70 0.21 12.19
CA GLN A 57 -2.40 0.07 10.77
C GLN A 57 -0.92 -0.12 10.52
N ARG A 58 -0.06 0.51 11.34
CA ARG A 58 1.38 0.28 11.29
C ARG A 58 1.71 -1.16 11.66
N GLU A 59 1.12 -1.67 12.74
CA GLU A 59 1.30 -3.06 13.18
C GLU A 59 0.95 -4.04 12.05
N LEU A 60 -0.21 -3.85 11.42
CA LEU A 60 -0.62 -4.66 10.27
C LEU A 60 0.39 -4.58 9.11
N VAL A 61 0.91 -3.40 8.78
CA VAL A 61 1.93 -3.25 7.72
C VAL A 61 3.22 -3.97 8.07
N LEU A 62 3.66 -3.91 9.34
CA LEU A 62 4.86 -4.61 9.81
C LEU A 62 4.69 -6.13 9.74
N GLU A 63 3.53 -6.65 10.16
CA GLU A 63 3.19 -8.07 10.00
C GLU A 63 3.19 -8.50 8.54
N VAL A 64 2.59 -7.66 7.67
CA VAL A 64 2.52 -7.96 6.24
C VAL A 64 3.92 -7.98 5.63
N TYR A 65 4.76 -7.01 5.99
CA TYR A 65 6.14 -6.94 5.54
C TYR A 65 6.93 -8.19 5.97
N LYS A 66 6.82 -8.59 7.25
CA LYS A 66 7.50 -9.77 7.78
C LYS A 66 7.14 -11.04 7.01
N GLU A 67 5.87 -11.23 6.68
CA GLU A 67 5.40 -12.41 5.93
C GLU A 67 5.87 -12.43 4.47
N LEU A 68 5.98 -11.25 3.84
CA LEU A 68 6.44 -11.11 2.46
C LEU A 68 7.96 -11.30 2.33
N TYR A 69 8.72 -10.78 3.29
CA TYR A 69 10.18 -10.66 3.18
C TYR A 69 10.96 -11.55 4.16
N ASN A 70 10.28 -12.25 5.07
CA ASN A 70 10.89 -12.99 6.17
C ASN A 70 11.89 -12.13 6.97
N TYR A 71 11.55 -10.86 7.19
CA TYR A 71 12.39 -9.85 7.82
C TYR A 71 11.57 -8.86 8.64
N GLU A 72 12.06 -8.45 9.80
CA GLU A 72 11.43 -7.47 10.67
C GLU A 72 12.01 -6.07 10.45
N LEU A 73 11.15 -5.09 10.15
CA LEU A 73 11.56 -3.70 10.09
C LEU A 73 11.77 -3.13 11.50
N GLY A 74 12.78 -2.27 11.65
CA GLY A 74 13.00 -1.52 12.88
C GLY A 74 11.83 -0.59 13.23
N GLU A 75 11.65 -0.33 14.52
CA GLU A 75 10.56 0.51 15.03
C GLU A 75 10.66 1.97 14.56
N GLU A 76 11.86 2.44 14.25
CA GLU A 76 12.16 3.80 13.78
C GLU A 76 11.76 4.05 12.32
N VAL A 77 11.37 3.01 11.57
CA VAL A 77 11.05 3.12 10.15
C VAL A 77 9.77 3.93 9.93
N SER A 78 9.84 4.99 9.14
CA SER A 78 8.67 5.80 8.79
C SER A 78 7.91 5.20 7.60
N LEU A 79 6.72 4.68 7.87
CA LEU A 79 5.85 4.03 6.89
C LEU A 79 4.81 5.01 6.36
N TYR A 80 4.61 5.01 5.05
CA TYR A 80 3.64 5.87 4.37
C TYR A 80 2.80 5.06 3.39
N GLN A 81 1.57 5.50 3.23
CA GLN A 81 0.70 5.11 2.14
C GLN A 81 0.70 6.21 1.10
N LEU A 82 0.86 5.87 -0.18
CA LEU A 82 0.79 6.80 -1.31
C LEU A 82 -0.30 6.36 -2.31
N SER A 83 -1.21 7.26 -2.63
CA SER A 83 -2.26 7.05 -3.63
C SER A 83 -2.97 8.37 -3.97
N PHE A 84 -3.68 8.38 -5.09
CA PHE A 84 -4.43 9.56 -5.57
C PHE A 84 -5.86 9.21 -5.99
N THR A 85 -6.12 7.96 -6.38
CA THR A 85 -7.42 7.52 -6.90
C THR A 85 -7.65 6.04 -6.60
N GLY A 86 -8.93 5.65 -6.49
CA GLY A 86 -9.34 4.25 -6.38
C GLY A 86 -8.95 3.57 -5.06
N ALA A 87 -8.81 2.25 -5.10
CA ALA A 87 -8.51 1.42 -3.93
C ALA A 87 -7.01 1.10 -3.75
N ASN A 88 -6.21 1.16 -4.82
CA ASN A 88 -4.82 0.70 -4.75
C ASN A 88 -3.94 1.71 -3.99
N ARG A 89 -3.15 1.18 -3.06
CA ARG A 89 -2.27 1.95 -2.19
C ARG A 89 -0.85 1.43 -2.32
N LEU A 90 0.08 2.31 -2.67
CA LEU A 90 1.50 1.99 -2.63
C LEU A 90 2.00 2.21 -1.20
N ILE A 91 2.44 1.14 -0.55
CA ILE A 91 3.03 1.22 0.78
C ILE A 91 4.53 1.37 0.63
N VAL A 92 5.08 2.36 1.31
CA VAL A 92 6.49 2.76 1.19
C VAL A 92 7.13 3.00 2.55
N ILE A 93 8.45 2.83 2.58
CA ILE A 93 9.30 3.42 3.60
C ILE A 93 9.77 4.77 3.06
N TYR A 94 9.60 5.83 3.85
CA TYR A 94 10.14 7.16 3.55
C TYR A 94 11.29 7.50 4.50
N GLY A 95 12.50 7.61 3.95
CA GLY A 95 13.69 8.03 4.68
C GLY A 95 13.97 9.52 4.47
N ALA A 96 13.46 10.37 5.36
CA ALA A 96 13.54 11.83 5.23
C ALA A 96 14.98 12.37 5.10
N ALA A 97 15.93 11.82 5.86
CA ALA A 97 17.32 12.28 5.84
C ALA A 97 18.01 12.12 4.47
N LYS A 98 17.58 11.15 3.66
CA LYS A 98 18.14 10.90 2.32
C LYS A 98 17.13 11.19 1.20
N GLU A 99 15.95 11.72 1.55
CA GLU A 99 14.80 11.90 0.66
C GLU A 99 14.47 10.64 -0.18
N THR A 100 14.56 9.46 0.42
CA THR A 100 14.36 8.19 -0.30
C THR A 100 12.97 7.63 -0.08
N ILE A 101 12.34 7.16 -1.17
CA ILE A 101 11.11 6.37 -1.13
C ILE A 101 11.47 4.94 -1.53
N LYS A 102 11.23 3.99 -0.63
CA LYS A 102 11.37 2.56 -0.92
C LYS A 102 9.99 1.90 -0.94
N PRO A 103 9.45 1.55 -2.12
CA PRO A 103 8.25 0.71 -2.21
C PRO A 103 8.46 -0.61 -1.48
N ILE A 104 7.44 -1.05 -0.72
CA ILE A 104 7.46 -2.34 -0.03
C ILE A 104 6.35 -3.27 -0.51
N PHE A 105 5.11 -2.82 -0.65
CA PHE A 105 4.07 -3.65 -1.28
C PHE A 105 2.88 -2.78 -1.69
N ILE A 106 1.92 -3.40 -2.35
CA ILE A 106 0.67 -2.77 -2.76
C ILE A 106 -0.45 -3.31 -1.85
N ASP A 107 -1.17 -2.42 -1.17
CA ASP A 107 -2.48 -2.77 -0.64
C ASP A 107 -3.50 -2.62 -1.78
N HIS A 108 -3.88 -3.76 -2.33
CA HIS A 108 -4.72 -3.85 -3.52
C HIS A 108 -6.16 -3.41 -3.25
N HIS A 109 -6.65 -3.59 -2.02
CA HIS A 109 -8.07 -3.52 -1.69
C HIS A 109 -8.41 -2.47 -0.63
N HIS A 110 -7.45 -1.62 -0.25
CA HIS A 110 -7.62 -0.57 0.75
C HIS A 110 -7.99 -1.14 2.15
N GLN A 111 -7.36 -2.25 2.53
CA GLN A 111 -7.64 -2.94 3.79
C GLN A 111 -6.81 -2.46 4.97
N ILE A 112 -5.71 -1.73 4.74
CA ILE A 112 -4.94 -1.12 5.84
C ILE A 112 -5.79 0.00 6.47
N TYR A 113 -6.42 0.84 5.65
CA TYR A 113 -7.35 1.89 6.07
C TYR A 113 -8.74 1.63 5.49
N PRO A 114 -9.50 0.64 6.01
CA PRO A 114 -10.79 0.29 5.44
C PRO A 114 -11.75 1.48 5.58
N SER A 115 -12.41 1.85 4.48
CA SER A 115 -13.47 2.85 4.53
C SER A 115 -14.69 2.26 5.24
N ILE A 116 -15.17 2.97 6.26
CA ILE A 116 -16.42 2.63 6.98
C ILE A 116 -17.64 2.81 6.05
N LYS A 117 -17.54 3.70 5.05
CA LYS A 117 -18.68 4.12 4.19
C LYS A 117 -18.86 3.27 2.94
N HIS A 118 -17.95 2.34 2.65
CA HIS A 118 -18.05 1.49 1.47
C HIS A 118 -18.21 0.05 1.95
N ASN A 119 -19.23 -0.65 1.43
CA ASN A 119 -19.41 -2.07 1.67
C ASN A 119 -18.10 -2.77 1.31
N GLN A 120 -17.45 -3.36 2.32
CA GLN A 120 -16.22 -4.11 2.13
C GLN A 120 -16.54 -5.28 1.23
N LYS A 121 -15.79 -5.40 0.13
CA LYS A 121 -15.97 -6.50 -0.81
C LYS A 121 -15.64 -7.81 -0.09
N ASP A 122 -16.42 -8.86 -0.32
CA ASP A 122 -16.01 -10.19 0.12
C ASP A 122 -14.79 -10.65 -0.70
N LEU A 123 -13.64 -10.68 -0.05
CA LEU A 123 -12.36 -11.09 -0.65
C LEU A 123 -11.99 -12.53 -0.30
N SER A 124 -12.88 -13.31 0.34
CA SER A 124 -12.61 -14.69 0.77
C SER A 124 -12.30 -15.63 -0.39
N SER A 125 -12.94 -15.43 -1.54
CA SER A 125 -12.78 -16.24 -2.76
C SER A 125 -11.54 -15.90 -3.58
N TYR A 126 -10.83 -14.81 -3.27
CA TYR A 126 -9.69 -14.35 -4.06
C TYR A 126 -8.47 -15.25 -3.84
N ASN A 127 -7.83 -15.74 -4.89
CA ASN A 127 -6.72 -16.69 -4.77
C ASN A 127 -5.55 -16.41 -5.72
N TYR A 128 -5.62 -15.33 -6.51
CA TYR A 128 -4.54 -14.96 -7.41
C TYR A 128 -3.43 -14.20 -6.66
N CYS A 129 -2.21 -14.72 -6.65
CA CYS A 129 -1.09 -14.08 -5.94
C CYS A 129 0.10 -13.85 -6.86
N ILE A 130 0.45 -12.57 -7.07
CA ILE A 130 1.59 -12.21 -7.91
C ILE A 130 2.94 -12.51 -7.25
N VAL A 131 3.02 -12.44 -5.92
CA VAL A 131 4.26 -12.64 -5.15
C VAL A 131 4.46 -14.08 -4.68
N CYS A 132 3.43 -14.93 -4.72
CA CYS A 132 3.51 -16.30 -4.21
C CYS A 132 4.12 -17.28 -5.22
N SER A 133 4.21 -16.89 -6.49
CA SER A 133 4.84 -17.68 -7.56
C SER A 133 6.37 -17.61 -7.56
N HIS A 134 6.96 -16.83 -6.65
CA HIS A 134 8.40 -16.56 -6.58
C HIS A 134 9.03 -16.98 -5.22
N LYS A 135 8.37 -17.86 -4.45
CA LYS A 135 8.94 -18.43 -3.22
C LYS A 135 9.64 -19.76 -3.50
#